data_AF-A0A3D4ET75-F1
#
_entry.id   AF-A0A3D4ET75-F1
#
_cell.length_a   1.000
_cell.length_b   1.000
_cell.length_c   1.000
_cell.angle_alpha   90.00
_cell.angle_beta   90.00
_cell.angle_gamma   90.00
#
_symmetry.space_group_name_H-M   'P 1'
#
loop_
_entity.id
_entity.type
_entity.pdbx_description
1 polymer ?
#
loop_
_entity_poly.entity_id
_entity_poly.type
_entity_poly.pdbx_seq_one_letter_code
_entity_poly.pdbx_strand_id
1 'polypeptide(L)' 'MDLTQVKLVVSDMDGTLLNDEGKVSPKFFDLFKQLQKHDVQFIAASGRQYYSIIHKLDAIKDEI' A
#
# COMPACT_ATOMS: atom_id res chain seq x y z
N MET A 1 5.80 -15.63 8.59
CA MET A 1 4.93 -14.66 9.26
C MET A 1 3.57 -15.32 9.40
N ASP A 2 3.02 -15.45 10.60
CA ASP A 2 1.65 -15.92 10.76
C ASP A 2 0.72 -14.69 10.65
N LEU A 3 -0.05 -14.63 9.57
CA LEU A 3 -0.99 -13.53 9.28
C LEU A 3 -2.45 -14.02 9.33
N THR A 4 -2.72 -15.21 9.85
CA THR A 4 -4.05 -15.85 9.79
C THR A 4 -5.17 -15.04 10.43
N GLN A 5 -4.84 -14.19 11.42
CA GLN A 5 -5.78 -13.29 12.11
C GLN A 5 -5.87 -11.89 11.49
N VAL A 6 -4.98 -11.55 10.55
CA VAL A 6 -4.96 -10.26 9.89
C VAL A 6 -5.74 -10.37 8.58
N LYS A 7 -6.67 -9.45 8.36
CA LYS A 7 -7.46 -9.37 7.12
C LYS A 7 -7.27 -8.08 6.35
N LEU A 8 -6.78 -7.04 7.04
CA LEU A 8 -6.66 -5.71 6.50
C LEU A 8 -5.40 -5.04 7.02
N VAL A 9 -4.67 -4.39 6.12
CA VAL A 9 -3.56 -3.48 6.44
C VAL A 9 -3.92 -2.12 5.86
N VAL A 10 -3.99 -1.11 6.72
CA VAL A 10 -4.26 0.27 6.31
C VAL A 10 -3.03 1.10 6.62
N SER A 11 -2.57 1.89 5.66
CA SER A 11 -1.35 2.68 5.79
C SER A 11 -1.57 4.11 5.34
N ASP A 12 -1.08 5.06 6.14
CA ASP A 12 -0.93 6.44 5.68
C ASP A 12 0.12 6.54 4.57
N MET A 13 0.06 7.60 3.77
CA MET A 13 0.97 7.81 2.65
C MET A 13 2.18 8.65 3.05
N ASP A 14 1.99 9.91 3.39
CA ASP A 14 3.09 10.86 3.55
C ASP A 14 3.87 10.62 4.84
N GLY A 15 5.18 10.38 4.72
CA GLY A 15 6.03 10.06 5.88
C GLY A 15 5.78 8.65 6.45
N THR A 16 4.96 7.83 5.79
CA THR A 16 4.68 6.44 6.18
C THR A 16 4.99 5.48 5.02
N LEU A 17 4.12 5.42 4.00
CA LEU A 17 4.35 4.60 2.80
C LEU A 17 5.31 5.28 1.81
N LEU A 18 5.24 6.60 1.73
CA LEU A 18 6.09 7.45 0.91
C LEU A 18 7.24 8.00 1.73
N ASN A 19 8.44 7.98 1.15
CA ASN A 19 9.58 8.70 1.70
C ASN A 19 9.44 10.22 1.50
N ASP A 20 10.41 11.00 2.00
CA ASP A 20 10.40 12.48 1.89
C ASP A 20 10.40 12.99 0.44
N GLU A 21 10.79 12.16 -0.54
CA GLU A 21 10.71 12.47 -1.97
C GLU A 21 9.35 12.09 -2.60
N GLY A 22 8.41 11.58 -1.80
CA GLY A 22 7.11 11.11 -2.26
C GLY A 22 7.19 9.83 -3.09
N LYS A 23 8.19 8.97 -2.86
CA LYS A 23 8.39 7.70 -3.59
C LYS A 23 8.04 6.50 -2.70
N VAL A 24 7.45 5.49 -3.33
CA VAL A 24 7.18 4.19 -2.72
C VAL A 24 8.44 3.33 -2.82
N SER A 25 8.80 2.66 -1.74
CA SER A 25 9.93 1.72 -1.74
C SER A 25 9.67 0.53 -2.67
N PRO A 26 10.62 0.09 -3.51
CA PRO A 26 10.45 -1.12 -4.33
C PRO A 26 10.09 -2.37 -3.52
N LYS A 27 10.61 -2.45 -2.27
CA LYS A 27 10.32 -3.55 -1.33
C LYS A 27 8.83 -3.65 -0.97
N PHE A 28 8.10 -2.54 -1.01
CA PHE A 28 6.67 -2.54 -0.71
C PHE A 28 5.90 -3.41 -1.71
N PHE A 29 6.25 -3.39 -2.99
CA PHE A 29 5.55 -4.20 -4.00
C PHE A 29 5.75 -5.70 -3.78
N ASP A 30 6.93 -6.11 -3.31
CA ASP A 30 7.18 -7.51 -2.93
C ASP A 30 6.39 -7.92 -1.69
N LEU A 31 6.26 -7.02 -0.71
CA LEU A 31 5.46 -7.24 0.49
C LEU A 31 3.96 -7.26 0.17
N PHE A 32 3.48 -6.36 -0.69
CA PHE A 32 2.10 -6.29 -1.14
C PHE A 32 1.67 -7.61 -1.79
N LYS A 33 2.50 -8.18 -2.66
CA LYS A 33 2.26 -9.52 -3.23
C LYS A 33 2.17 -10.62 -2.18
N GLN A 34 2.93 -10.51 -1.08
CA GLN A 34 2.82 -11.46 0.04
C GLN A 34 1.52 -11.26 0.80
N LEU A 35 1.09 -10.02 1.05
CA LEU A 35 -0.20 -9.73 1.67
C LEU A 35 -1.35 -10.35 0.87
N GLN A 36 -1.34 -10.17 -0.46
CA GLN A 36 -2.34 -10.77 -1.35
C GLN A 36 -2.36 -12.30 -1.28
N LYS A 37 -1.18 -12.95 -1.25
CA LYS A 37 -1.08 -14.41 -1.10
C LYS A 37 -1.67 -14.91 0.23
N HIS A 38 -1.71 -14.06 1.24
CA HIS A 38 -2.29 -14.35 2.55
C HIS A 38 -3.75 -13.90 2.69
N ASP A 39 -4.40 -13.47 1.60
CA ASP A 39 -5.77 -12.94 1.62
C ASP A 39 -5.91 -11.74 2.57
N VAL A 40 -4.84 -10.92 2.62
CA VAL A 40 -4.80 -9.67 3.38
C VAL A 40 -4.94 -8.50 2.41
N GLN A 41 -6.01 -7.74 2.58
CA GLN A 41 -6.26 -6.55 1.77
C GLN A 41 -5.39 -5.39 2.28
N PHE A 42 -4.82 -4.61 1.35
CA PHE A 42 -4.09 -3.38 1.66
C PHE A 42 -4.93 -2.17 1.24
N ILE A 43 -4.95 -1.13 2.08
CA ILE A 43 -5.64 0.13 1.82
C ILE A 43 -4.69 1.29 2.09
N ALA A 44 -4.57 2.21 1.12
CA ALA A 44 -3.92 3.50 1.33
C ALA A 44 -4.94 4.50 1.90
N ALA A 45 -4.70 4.96 3.13
CA ALA A 45 -5.51 5.99 3.77
C ALA A 45 -4.77 7.32 3.69
N SER A 46 -5.27 8.29 2.92
CA SER A 46 -4.60 9.59 2.78
C SER A 46 -5.59 10.73 2.64
N GLY A 47 -5.20 11.90 3.13
CA GLY A 47 -5.90 13.16 2.82
C GLY A 47 -5.62 13.69 1.41
N ARG A 48 -4.74 13.04 0.65
CA ARG A 48 -4.48 13.37 -0.76
C ARG A 48 -5.73 13.20 -1.60
N GLN A 49 -5.84 14.01 -2.66
CA GLN A 49 -6.86 13.81 -3.68
C GLN A 49 -6.72 12.42 -4.33
N TYR A 50 -7.84 11.77 -4.63
CA TYR A 50 -7.89 10.40 -5.18
C TYR A 50 -6.92 10.18 -6.34
N TYR A 51 -6.90 11.07 -7.34
CA TYR A 51 -5.99 10.95 -8.49
C TYR A 51 -4.50 11.00 -8.11
N SER A 52 -4.14 11.75 -7.07
CA SER A 52 -2.76 11.82 -6.55
C SER A 52 -2.34 10.48 -5.93
N ILE A 53 -3.27 9.83 -5.22
CA ILE A 53 -3.06 8.50 -4.61
C ILE A 53 -2.83 7.47 -5.72
N ILE A 54 -3.75 7.38 -6.67
CA ILE A 54 -3.70 6.42 -7.78
C ILE A 54 -2.43 6.61 -8.63
N HIS A 55 -2.04 7.86 -8.91
CA HIS A 55 -0.82 8.11 -9.69
C HIS A 55 0.45 7.66 -8.97
N LYS A 56 0.52 7.79 -7.64
CA LYS A 56 1.67 7.32 -6.85
C LYS A 56 1.72 5.81 -6.68
N LEU A 57 0.55 5.16 -6.71
CA LEU A 57 0.38 3.72 -6.58
C LEU A 57 0.00 3.07 -7.92
N ASP A 58 0.39 3.67 -9.05
CA ASP A 58 -0.05 3.26 -10.39
C ASP A 58 0.23 1.77 -10.68
N ALA A 59 1.31 1.23 -10.11
CA ALA A 59 1.68 -0.18 -10.24
C ALA A 59 0.71 -1.18 -9.59
N ILE A 60 -0.15 -0.72 -8.67
CA ILE A 60 -1.11 -1.56 -7.93
C ILE A 60 -2.52 -0.95 -7.89
N LYS A 61 -2.80 0.07 -8.71
CA LYS A 61 -4.04 0.87 -8.64
C LYS A 61 -5.32 0.08 -8.82
N ASP A 62 -5.28 -1.01 -9.56
CA ASP A 62 -6.45 -1.86 -9.85
C ASP A 62 -6.71 -2.87 -8.72
N GLU A 63 -5.83 -2.89 -7.71
CA GLU A 63 -5.78 -3.88 -6.62
C GLU A 63 -5.91 -3.23 -5.23
N ILE A 64 -6.12 -1.90 -5.15
CA ILE A 64 -6.26 -1.12 -3.91
C ILE A 64 -7.51 -0.23 -3.87
#